data_AF-S4NV41-F1
#
_entry.id   AF-S4NV41-F1
#
_cell.length_a   1.000
_cell.length_b   1.000
_cell.length_c   1.000
_cell.angle_alpha   90.00
_cell.angle_beta   90.00
_cell.angle_gamma   90.00
#
_symmetry.space_group_name_H-M   'P 1'
#
loop_
_entity.id
_entity.type
_entity.pdbx_description
1 polymer ?
#
loop_
_entity_poly.entity_id
_entity_poly.type
_entity_poly.pdbx_seq_one_letter_code
_entity_poly.pdbx_strand_id
1 'polypeptide(L)'
;MLDGFYWDMVTQVFGTVELPDKPIMLPPFVEATHCLGYHLTRKGRAVADRVVSVLGYACPDITYSPSLYPITAALLHFMPEEECYH
;
A
#
# COMPACT_ATOMS: atom_id res chain seq x y z
N MET A 1 -4.32 -9.17 -19.40
CA MET A 1 -3.24 -9.19 -18.40
C MET A 1 -3.05 -7.75 -17.98
N LEU A 2 -3.42 -7.42 -16.74
CA LEU A 2 -3.19 -6.11 -16.12
C LEU A 2 -1.75 -6.01 -15.58
N ASP A 3 -0.91 -7.00 -15.88
CA ASP A 3 0.48 -7.13 -15.47
C ASP A 3 1.22 -5.82 -15.72
N GLY A 4 1.80 -5.24 -14.67
CA GLY A 4 2.54 -3.98 -14.74
C GLY A 4 1.73 -2.72 -14.45
N PHE A 5 0.39 -2.75 -14.48
CA PHE A 5 -0.42 -1.55 -14.17
C PHE A 5 -0.13 -1.02 -12.77
N TYR A 6 0.05 -1.91 -11.80
CA TYR A 6 0.45 -1.52 -10.44
C TYR A 6 1.76 -0.74 -10.43
N TRP A 7 2.78 -1.23 -11.15
CA TRP A 7 4.11 -0.60 -11.20
C TRP A 7 4.12 0.73 -11.96
N ASP A 8 3.27 0.88 -12.97
CA ASP A 8 3.04 2.17 -13.63
C ASP A 8 2.48 3.20 -12.64
N MET A 9 1.51 2.79 -11.81
CA MET A 9 0.92 3.65 -10.78
C MET A 9 1.92 3.98 -9.66
N VAL A 10 2.73 3.00 -9.23
CA VAL A 10 3.84 3.24 -8.29
C VAL A 10 4.78 4.32 -8.85
N THR A 11 5.15 4.21 -10.13
CA THR A 11 6.04 5.19 -10.77
C THR A 11 5.37 6.56 -10.88
N GLN A 12 4.07 6.64 -11.15
CA GLN A 12 3.33 7.90 -11.18
C GLN A 12 3.25 8.58 -9.80
N VAL A 13 3.07 7.81 -8.73
CA VAL A 13 2.92 8.34 -7.36
C VAL A 13 4.27 8.69 -6.74
N PHE A 14 5.29 7.86 -6.95
CA PHE A 14 6.57 7.95 -6.23
C PHE A 14 7.76 8.36 -7.12
N GLY A 15 7.60 8.37 -8.45
CA GLY A 15 8.67 8.67 -9.41
C GLY A 15 9.69 7.52 -9.60
N THR A 16 9.57 6.43 -8.83
CA THR A 16 10.47 5.27 -8.87
C THR A 16 9.76 4.03 -8.31
N VAL A 17 10.25 2.85 -8.70
CA VAL A 17 9.84 1.55 -8.13
C VAL A 17 10.65 1.15 -6.90
N GLU A 18 11.70 1.89 -6.58
CA GLU A 18 12.50 1.67 -5.36
C GLU A 18 11.66 2.01 -4.12
N LEU A 19 11.74 1.13 -3.11
CA LEU A 19 11.10 1.39 -1.82
C LEU A 19 11.82 2.55 -1.12
N PRO A 20 11.12 3.60 -0.67
CA PRO A 20 11.75 4.72 0.00
C PRO A 20 12.31 4.31 1.37
N ASP A 21 13.47 4.83 1.73
CA ASP A 21 14.06 4.67 3.07
C ASP A 21 13.30 5.45 4.16
N LYS A 22 12.62 6.51 3.72
CA LYS A 22 11.81 7.38 4.58
C LYS A 22 10.37 6.85 4.69
N PRO A 23 9.70 7.04 5.83
CA PRO A 23 8.29 6.70 5.97
C PRO A 23 7.43 7.37 4.90
N ILE A 24 6.51 6.62 4.31
CA ILE A 24 5.52 7.13 3.36
C ILE A 24 4.40 7.81 4.16
N MET A 25 3.93 8.98 3.69
CA MET A 25 2.73 9.59 4.25
C MET A 25 1.50 8.84 3.73
N LEU A 26 0.73 8.28 4.65
CA LEU A 26 -0.46 7.50 4.31
C LEU A 26 -1.63 8.41 3.91
N PRO A 27 -2.50 7.97 2.99
CA PRO A 27 -3.69 8.71 2.59
C PRO A 27 -4.70 8.85 3.74
N PRO A 28 -5.53 9.91 3.77
CA PRO A 28 -6.36 10.25 4.92
C PRO A 28 -7.51 9.28 5.19
N PHE A 29 -7.82 8.36 4.27
CA PHE A 29 -8.86 7.36 4.48
C PHE A 29 -8.45 6.25 5.46
N VAL A 30 -7.16 6.10 5.78
CA VAL A 30 -6.72 5.14 6.81
C VAL A 30 -6.84 5.73 8.20
N GLU A 31 -7.03 4.87 9.18
CA GLU A 31 -6.96 5.24 10.59
C GLU A 31 -5.55 4.97 11.12
N ALA A 32 -4.82 6.02 11.50
CA ALA A 32 -3.44 5.91 11.94
C ALA A 32 -3.27 5.00 13.17
N THR A 33 -4.26 5.00 14.08
CA THR A 33 -4.28 4.11 15.26
C THR A 33 -4.57 2.65 14.91
N HIS A 34 -5.03 2.38 13.69
CA HIS A 34 -5.44 1.07 13.20
C HIS A 34 -4.61 0.58 12.01
N CYS A 35 -3.42 1.16 11.77
CA CYS A 35 -2.46 0.65 10.80
C CYS A 35 -1.71 -0.59 11.34
N LEU A 36 -2.45 -1.69 11.50
CA LEU A 36 -1.97 -2.93 12.11
C LEU A 36 -1.00 -3.67 11.16
N GLY A 37 0.29 -3.67 11.49
CA GLY A 37 1.31 -4.36 10.70
C GLY A 37 1.46 -5.86 11.00
N TYR A 38 0.77 -6.40 12.01
CA TYR A 38 0.92 -7.77 12.50
C TYR A 38 2.39 -8.21 12.63
N HIS A 39 2.81 -9.25 11.90
CA HIS A 39 4.19 -9.75 11.90
C HIS A 39 5.01 -9.28 10.69
N LEU A 40 4.54 -8.26 9.95
CA LEU A 40 5.32 -7.68 8.87
C LEU A 40 6.61 -7.07 9.42
N THR A 41 7.70 -7.32 8.70
CA THR A 41 8.98 -6.65 8.94
C THR A 41 8.86 -5.15 8.65
N ARG A 42 9.89 -4.37 8.98
CA ARG A 42 9.94 -2.94 8.60
C ARG A 42 9.79 -2.76 7.08
N LYS A 43 10.41 -3.62 6.29
CA LYS A 43 10.28 -3.62 4.83
C LYS A 43 8.85 -3.98 4.40
N GLY A 44 8.23 -4.99 5.03
CA GLY A 44 6.84 -5.37 4.74
C GLY A 44 5.84 -4.24 5.03
N ARG A 45 6.05 -3.47 6.10
CA ARG A 45 5.22 -2.30 6.39
C ARG A 45 5.40 -1.19 5.35
N ALA A 46 6.62 -0.92 4.90
CA ALA A 46 6.85 0.04 3.81
C ALA A 46 6.18 -0.38 2.50
N VAL A 47 6.09 -1.69 2.23
CA VAL A 47 5.31 -2.24 1.11
C VAL A 47 3.81 -2.01 1.32
N ALA A 48 3.28 -2.27 2.51
CA ALA A 48 1.87 -2.00 2.82
C ALA A 48 1.52 -0.51 2.66
N ASP A 49 2.39 0.38 3.15
CA ASP A 49 2.23 1.82 3.00
C ASP A 49 2.14 2.21 1.51
N ARG A 50 3.02 1.65 0.67
CA ARG A 50 3.03 1.91 -0.78
C ARG A 50 1.76 1.41 -1.47
N VAL A 51 1.32 0.18 -1.20
CA VAL A 51 0.08 -0.39 -1.78
C VAL A 51 -1.12 0.50 -1.44
N VAL A 52 -1.26 0.89 -0.17
CA VAL A 52 -2.35 1.74 0.31
C VAL A 52 -2.30 3.12 -0.34
N SER A 53 -1.11 3.72 -0.48
CA SER A 53 -0.94 5.00 -1.18
C SER A 53 -1.31 4.92 -2.66
N VAL A 54 -0.94 3.84 -3.34
CA VAL A 54 -1.31 3.61 -4.75
C VAL A 54 -2.83 3.47 -4.88
N LEU A 55 -3.49 2.73 -3.98
CA LEU A 55 -4.96 2.65 -3.95
C LEU A 55 -5.60 4.02 -3.73
N GLY A 56 -5.03 4.85 -2.87
CA GLY A 56 -5.52 6.23 -2.67
C GLY A 56 -5.41 7.12 -3.89
N TYR A 57 -4.39 6.90 -4.72
CA TYR A 57 -4.24 7.62 -5.98
C TYR A 57 -5.17 7.05 -7.07
N ALA A 58 -5.31 5.72 -7.16
CA ALA A 58 -6.12 5.04 -8.16
C ALA A 58 -7.64 5.15 -7.89
N CYS A 59 -8.03 5.24 -6.63
CA CYS A 59 -9.42 5.19 -6.19
C CYS A 59 -9.76 6.42 -5.32
N PRO A 60 -9.92 7.62 -5.93
CA PRO A 60 -10.15 8.87 -5.20
C PRO A 60 -11.46 8.89 -4.39
N ASP A 61 -12.42 8.02 -4.73
CA ASP A 61 -13.70 7.91 -4.02
C ASP A 61 -13.57 7.21 -2.64
N ILE A 62 -12.43 6.57 -2.36
CA ILE A 62 -12.16 6.00 -1.03
C ILE A 62 -11.85 7.16 -0.07
N THR A 63 -12.87 7.58 0.66
CA THR A 63 -12.78 8.71 1.61
C THR A 63 -12.58 8.27 3.06
N TYR A 64 -13.00 7.06 3.43
CA TYR A 64 -12.79 6.47 4.75
C TYR A 64 -12.82 4.93 4.69
N SER A 65 -11.70 4.28 4.99
CA SER A 65 -11.56 2.82 4.98
C SER A 65 -10.47 2.36 5.97
N PRO A 66 -10.74 2.39 7.29
CA PRO A 66 -9.75 2.07 8.32
C PRO A 66 -9.27 0.60 8.25
N SER A 67 -10.10 -0.29 7.71
CA SER A 67 -9.78 -1.72 7.57
C SER A 67 -8.83 -2.02 6.41
N LEU A 68 -8.64 -1.10 5.47
CA LEU A 68 -7.87 -1.34 4.25
C LEU A 68 -6.40 -1.66 4.57
N TYR A 69 -5.79 -0.89 5.47
CA TYR A 69 -4.40 -1.13 5.86
C TYR A 69 -4.20 -2.49 6.57
N PRO A 70 -4.99 -2.87 7.60
CA PRO A 70 -4.90 -4.21 8.18
C PRO A 70 -5.09 -5.34 7.15
N ILE A 71 -6.03 -5.21 6.20
CA ILE A 71 -6.26 -6.24 5.19
C ILE A 71 -5.03 -6.37 4.29
N THR A 72 -4.50 -5.26 3.76
CA THR A 72 -3.25 -5.25 2.99
C THR A 72 -2.11 -5.89 3.79
N ALA A 73 -1.97 -5.53 5.07
CA ALA A 73 -0.92 -6.10 5.91
C ALA A 73 -1.08 -7.62 6.11
N ALA A 74 -2.30 -8.12 6.27
CA ALA A 74 -2.57 -9.56 6.40
C ALA A 74 -2.26 -10.32 5.11
N LEU A 75 -2.68 -9.79 3.95
CA LEU A 75 -2.44 -10.40 2.63
C LEU A 75 -0.93 -10.51 2.33
N LEU A 76 -0.16 -9.46 2.62
CA LEU A 76 1.31 -9.41 2.40
C LEU A 76 2.12 -10.47 3.19
N HIS A 77 1.50 -11.22 4.11
CA HIS A 77 2.16 -12.38 4.73
C HIS A 77 2.25 -13.57 3.77
N PHE A 78 1.41 -13.62 2.74
CA PHE A 78 1.20 -14.81 1.92
C PHE A 78 1.35 -14.57 0.42
N MET A 79 1.39 -13.31 -0.02
CA MET A 79 1.53 -12.97 -1.44
C MET A 79 2.48 -11.78 -1.68
N PRO A 80 3.08 -11.69 -2.88
CA PRO A 80 3.83 -10.52 -3.32
C PRO A 80 3.00 -9.23 -3.35
N GLU A 81 3.70 -8.11 -3.46
CA GLU A 81 3.12 -6.76 -3.43
C GLU A 81 2.10 -6.50 -4.55
N GLU A 82 2.43 -6.84 -5.80
CA GLU A 82 1.51 -6.65 -6.92
C GLU A 82 0.28 -7.54 -6.75
N GLU A 83 0.44 -8.81 -6.40
CA GLU A 83 -0.69 -9.70 -6.11
C GLU A 83 -1.58 -9.19 -4.95
N CYS A 84 -1.01 -8.50 -3.96
CA CYS A 84 -1.78 -7.89 -2.87
C CYS A 84 -2.61 -6.68 -3.33
N TYR A 85 -2.17 -5.96 -4.37
CA TYR A 85 -2.89 -4.82 -4.91
C TYR A 85 -4.11 -5.23 -5.76
N HIS A 86 -4.01 -6.35 -6.47
CA HIS A 86 -5.04 -6.89 -7.38
C HIS A 86 -6.23 -7.50 -6.62
#